data_AF-A0A9E2KSK5-F1
#
_entry.id   AF-A0A9E2KSK5-F1
#
_cell.length_a   1.000
_cell.length_b   1.000
_cell.length_c   1.000
_cell.angle_alpha   90.00
_cell.angle_beta   90.00
_cell.angle_gamma   90.00
#
_symmetry.space_group_name_H-M   'P 1'
#
loop_
_entity.id
_entity.type
_entity.pdbx_description
1 polymer ?
#
loop_
_entity_poly.entity_id
_entity_poly.type
_entity_poly.pdbx_seq_one_letter_code
_entity_poly.pdbx_strand_id
1 'polypeptide(L)'
;MKFKKLVTIFALSSSLILSGVIVINNSNSQTVQAAKKHKKTKYVSSKIKLPAGYTRKELLKAYRGKANAKFIKASMKGMQDNNFSRTSAAEKVKDNKRKVNPAKLTASQRKELAKYALKLINGPRKQLKLKPWVYSKGTEKLAIDIASEYQKNGRSIRDGQHYVPGIIKACKKNGLNLDDNYVEDMAGFNSKYKTFTITKMKKNIYFGIKQMIFGYAGSGESGRHKKSNYREWQHAGDLFNTQGSKHDGDHNYFGFSISKTGRVYSMHFISVPTYAVKNPQYNQGFKP
;
A
#
# COMPACT_ATOMS: atom_id res chain seq x y z
N MET A 1 -21.02 -13.08 11.78
CA MET A 1 -20.24 -12.37 12.80
C MET A 1 -19.95 -10.96 12.27
N LYS A 2 -20.72 -9.95 12.72
CA LYS A 2 -20.63 -8.57 12.22
C LYS A 2 -19.44 -7.86 12.89
N PHE A 3 -18.29 -7.80 12.23
CA PHE A 3 -17.20 -6.93 12.66
C PHE A 3 -17.39 -5.55 12.02
N LYS A 4 -17.90 -4.57 12.78
CA LYS A 4 -17.84 -3.16 12.39
C LYS A 4 -16.38 -2.72 12.43
N LYS A 5 -15.82 -2.30 11.29
CA LYS A 5 -14.49 -1.65 11.23
C LYS A 5 -14.55 -0.37 12.08
N LEU A 6 -13.73 -0.30 13.12
CA LEU A 6 -13.52 0.95 13.87
C LEU A 6 -12.70 1.89 12.98
N VAL A 7 -13.30 3.01 12.59
CA VAL A 7 -12.71 3.96 11.66
C VAL A 7 -11.78 4.92 12.41
N THR A 8 -10.53 5.03 11.97
CA THR A 8 -9.56 5.99 12.54
C THR A 8 -9.15 7.03 11.49
N ILE A 9 -9.25 8.30 11.90
CA ILE A 9 -9.07 9.52 11.10
C ILE A 9 -7.59 9.76 10.75
N PHE A 10 -7.33 10.28 9.55
CA PHE A 10 -6.00 10.81 9.17
C PHE A 10 -5.99 12.25 8.71
N ALA A 11 -5.10 13.01 9.36
CA ALA A 11 -4.51 14.24 8.85
C ALA A 11 -3.22 13.93 8.07
N LEU A 12 -3.19 14.28 6.78
CA LEU A 12 -1.96 14.37 5.99
C LEU A 12 -1.47 15.82 6.00
N SER A 13 -0.46 16.13 6.81
CA SER A 13 0.32 17.35 6.63
C SER A 13 1.24 17.23 5.41
N SER A 14 1.26 18.28 4.60
CA SER A 14 2.04 18.41 3.38
C SER A 14 3.53 18.58 3.68
N SER A 15 4.35 17.57 3.39
CA SER A 15 5.79 17.81 3.23
C SER A 15 6.06 18.33 1.82
N LEU A 16 6.06 19.67 1.68
CA LEU A 16 6.84 20.30 0.61
C LEU A 16 8.31 20.02 0.91
N ILE A 17 9.00 19.33 0.01
CA ILE A 17 10.43 19.51 -0.09
C ILE A 17 10.61 20.81 -0.87
N LEU A 18 10.59 21.95 -0.18
CA LEU A 18 11.27 23.15 -0.67
C LEU A 18 12.75 22.82 -0.57
N SER A 19 13.40 22.57 -1.71
CA SER A 19 14.81 22.88 -1.83
C SER A 19 14.92 24.40 -1.84
N GLY A 20 15.01 24.98 -0.64
CA GLY A 20 15.28 26.41 -0.47
C GLY A 20 16.64 26.75 -1.06
N VAL A 21 16.65 27.69 -1.99
CA VAL A 21 17.86 28.40 -2.39
C VAL A 21 18.06 29.48 -1.33
N ILE A 22 19.12 29.34 -0.55
CA ILE A 22 19.64 30.45 0.25
C ILE A 22 20.48 31.28 -0.72
N VAL A 23 20.02 32.50 -1.02
CA VAL A 23 20.87 33.53 -1.63
C VAL A 23 21.47 34.29 -0.46
N ILE A 24 22.78 34.11 -0.23
CA ILE A 24 23.59 35.05 0.54
C ILE A 24 24.60 35.61 -0.45
N ASN A 25 24.50 36.91 -0.70
CA ASN A 25 25.53 37.68 -1.39
C ASN A 25 26.62 38.04 -0.38
N ASN A 26 27.86 37.58 -0.61
CA ASN A 26 29.03 38.45 -0.61
C ASN A 26 30.28 37.73 -1.15
N SER A 27 30.78 38.28 -2.25
CA SER A 27 32.17 38.56 -2.65
C SER A 27 33.31 37.57 -2.37
N ASN A 28 33.97 37.20 -3.48
CA ASN A 28 35.35 36.72 -3.65
C ASN A 28 35.82 35.44 -2.96
N SER A 29 35.94 34.37 -3.77
CA SER A 29 37.20 33.66 -4.05
C SER A 29 36.97 32.15 -4.23
N GLN A 30 37.44 31.64 -5.37
CA GLN A 30 37.69 30.24 -5.71
C GLN A 30 36.47 29.29 -5.81
N THR A 31 36.08 29.09 -7.06
CA THR A 31 35.20 28.04 -7.57
C THR A 31 35.75 26.65 -7.25
N VAL A 32 35.35 26.07 -6.12
CA VAL A 32 35.27 24.61 -5.97
C VAL A 32 33.81 24.20 -6.19
N GLN A 33 33.48 23.85 -7.44
CA GLN A 33 32.27 23.09 -7.73
C GLN A 33 32.36 21.75 -6.99
N ALA A 34 31.82 21.69 -5.78
CA ALA A 34 31.55 20.43 -5.11
C ALA A 34 30.49 19.70 -5.94
N ALA A 35 30.95 18.88 -6.90
CA ALA A 35 30.12 17.92 -7.59
C ALA A 35 29.38 17.10 -6.53
N LYS A 36 28.08 17.33 -6.38
CA LYS A 36 27.22 16.49 -5.55
C LYS A 36 27.41 15.07 -6.08
N LYS A 37 28.18 14.24 -5.37
CA LYS A 37 28.35 12.81 -5.67
C LYS A 37 26.94 12.21 -5.73
N HIS A 38 26.41 12.08 -6.95
CA HIS A 38 25.17 11.36 -7.19
C HIS A 38 25.45 9.93 -6.77
N LYS A 39 25.00 9.54 -5.56
CA LYS A 39 25.15 8.18 -5.06
C LYS A 39 24.65 7.23 -6.15
N LYS A 40 25.56 6.44 -6.73
CA LYS A 40 25.27 5.50 -7.81
C LYS A 40 24.04 4.67 -7.45
N THR A 41 23.07 4.61 -8.35
CA THR A 41 21.84 3.83 -8.13
C THR A 41 22.20 2.35 -8.03
N LYS A 42 21.87 1.72 -6.89
CA LYS A 42 22.00 0.27 -6.72
C LYS A 42 20.75 -0.43 -7.24
N TYR A 43 20.93 -1.45 -8.08
CA TYR A 43 19.81 -2.24 -8.60
C TYR A 43 19.60 -3.49 -7.74
N VAL A 44 18.44 -3.61 -7.10
CA VAL A 44 18.09 -4.70 -6.19
C VAL A 44 16.64 -5.12 -6.35
N SER A 45 16.35 -6.42 -6.26
CA SER A 45 14.97 -6.88 -6.12
C SER A 45 14.45 -6.47 -4.75
N SER A 46 13.43 -5.61 -4.73
CA SER A 46 12.82 -5.17 -3.47
C SER A 46 12.07 -6.31 -2.79
N LYS A 47 12.17 -6.35 -1.46
CA LYS A 47 11.52 -7.33 -0.59
C LYS A 47 11.17 -6.69 0.76
N ILE A 48 10.17 -7.24 1.43
CA ILE A 48 9.82 -6.90 2.81
C ILE A 48 10.21 -8.07 3.70
N LYS A 49 11.05 -7.81 4.71
CA LYS A 49 11.44 -8.77 5.75
C LYS A 49 10.68 -8.46 7.03
N LEU A 50 10.09 -9.49 7.63
CA LEU A 50 9.48 -9.39 8.94
C LEU A 50 10.58 -9.42 10.01
N PRO A 51 10.55 -8.52 10.99
CA PRO A 51 11.52 -8.50 12.09
C PRO A 51 11.23 -9.61 13.09
N ALA A 52 12.24 -9.98 13.88
CA ALA A 52 12.05 -10.90 15.01
C ALA A 52 10.92 -10.41 15.94
N GLY A 53 10.09 -11.34 16.41
CA GLY A 53 8.90 -11.03 17.22
C GLY A 53 7.64 -10.68 16.43
N TYR A 54 7.72 -10.48 15.11
CA TYR A 54 6.54 -10.32 14.25
C TYR A 54 5.97 -11.71 13.89
N THR A 55 5.00 -12.20 14.67
CA THR A 55 4.39 -13.52 14.50
C THR A 55 2.89 -13.43 14.23
N ARG A 56 2.29 -14.51 13.71
CA ARG A 56 0.83 -14.59 13.49
C ARG A 56 0.02 -14.35 14.77
N LYS A 57 0.47 -14.91 15.90
CA LYS A 57 -0.19 -14.77 17.21
C LYS A 57 -0.20 -13.31 17.67
N GLU A 58 0.94 -12.64 17.57
CA GLU A 58 1.06 -11.24 18.00
C GLU A 58 0.34 -10.29 17.04
N LEU A 59 0.36 -10.59 15.75
CA LEU A 59 -0.46 -9.89 14.76
C LEU A 59 -1.95 -10.01 15.05
N LEU A 60 -2.46 -11.20 15.36
CA LEU A 60 -3.89 -11.39 15.69
C LEU A 60 -4.30 -10.55 16.91
N LYS A 61 -3.45 -10.50 17.95
CA LYS A 61 -3.68 -9.63 19.11
C LYS A 61 -3.72 -8.15 18.69
N ALA A 62 -2.77 -7.73 17.86
CA ALA A 62 -2.70 -6.37 17.36
C ALA A 62 -3.89 -5.98 16.47
N TYR A 63 -4.34 -6.88 15.59
CA TYR A 63 -5.56 -6.74 14.79
C TYR A 63 -6.79 -6.48 15.67
N ARG A 64 -6.86 -7.16 16.82
CA ARG A 64 -7.92 -6.99 17.83
C ARG A 64 -7.72 -5.76 18.75
N GLY A 65 -6.83 -4.84 18.39
CA GLY A 65 -6.54 -3.64 19.17
C GLY A 65 -5.67 -3.86 20.42
N LYS A 66 -5.11 -5.06 20.60
CA LYS A 66 -4.34 -5.45 21.80
C LYS A 66 -2.86 -5.67 21.48
N ALA A 67 -2.27 -4.79 20.67
CA ALA A 67 -0.85 -4.84 20.35
C ALA A 67 0.00 -4.56 21.60
N ASN A 68 0.92 -5.46 21.95
CA ASN A 68 1.83 -5.22 23.08
C ASN A 68 3.10 -4.46 22.66
N ALA A 69 3.82 -3.94 23.66
CA ALA A 69 5.03 -3.15 23.45
C ALA A 69 6.12 -3.87 22.64
N LYS A 70 6.28 -5.19 22.80
CA LYS A 70 7.28 -5.98 22.05
C LYS A 70 6.92 -6.04 20.57
N PHE A 71 5.65 -6.27 20.25
CA PHE A 71 5.16 -6.29 18.87
C PHE A 71 5.20 -4.91 18.21
N ILE A 72 4.92 -3.83 18.96
CA ILE A 72 5.10 -2.45 18.48
C ILE A 72 6.58 -2.18 18.18
N LYS A 73 7.50 -2.55 19.07
CA LYS A 73 8.95 -2.41 18.85
C LYS A 73 9.42 -3.21 17.61
N ALA A 74 8.90 -4.42 17.43
CA ALA A 74 9.16 -5.22 16.23
C ALA A 74 8.64 -4.47 14.98
N SER A 75 7.40 -3.98 14.99
CA SER A 75 6.83 -3.22 13.88
C SER A 75 7.64 -1.96 13.53
N MET A 76 8.11 -1.21 14.54
CA MET A 76 9.00 -0.06 14.37
C MET A 76 10.32 -0.46 13.70
N LYS A 77 10.94 -1.56 14.16
CA LYS A 77 12.13 -2.13 13.51
C LYS A 77 11.84 -2.55 12.07
N GLY A 78 10.67 -3.14 11.80
CA GLY A 78 10.21 -3.49 10.47
C GLY A 78 10.16 -2.27 9.53
N MET A 79 9.54 -1.17 9.97
CA MET A 79 9.52 0.09 9.23
C MET A 79 10.92 0.68 8.99
N GLN A 80 11.83 0.50 9.95
CA GLN A 80 13.21 0.97 9.87
C GLN A 80 14.08 0.12 8.94
N ASP A 81 14.03 -1.21 9.02
CA ASP A 81 14.92 -2.09 8.23
C ASP A 81 14.47 -2.17 6.76
N ASN A 82 13.16 -2.10 6.51
CA ASN A 82 12.59 -2.15 5.16
C ASN A 82 12.68 -0.77 4.50
N ASN A 83 13.86 -0.44 3.98
CA ASN A 83 14.24 0.91 3.59
C ASN A 83 14.24 1.20 2.07
N PHE A 84 13.76 0.28 1.22
CA PHE A 84 13.81 0.42 -0.25
C PHE A 84 13.16 1.73 -0.76
N SER A 85 12.05 2.14 -0.15
CA SER A 85 11.36 3.41 -0.42
C SER A 85 12.18 4.67 -0.11
N ARG A 86 13.23 4.56 0.73
CA ARG A 86 14.04 5.68 1.22
C ARG A 86 15.44 5.76 0.61
N THR A 87 15.96 4.66 0.07
CA THR A 87 17.30 4.64 -0.51
C THR A 87 17.28 5.09 -1.98
N SER A 88 18.45 5.32 -2.57
CA SER A 88 18.59 5.56 -4.01
C SER A 88 18.38 4.28 -4.85
N ALA A 89 18.09 3.13 -4.24
CA ALA A 89 17.95 1.87 -4.95
C ALA A 89 16.75 1.85 -5.92
N ALA A 90 16.84 1.01 -6.95
CA ALA A 90 15.78 0.74 -7.91
C ALA A 90 15.76 -0.76 -8.26
N GLU A 91 14.69 -1.28 -8.86
CA GLU A 91 14.69 -2.68 -9.29
C GLU A 91 15.39 -2.91 -10.62
N LYS A 92 15.26 -1.95 -11.56
CA LYS A 92 15.78 -2.06 -12.92
C LYS A 92 16.18 -0.69 -13.45
N VAL A 93 17.21 -0.66 -14.31
CA VAL A 93 17.68 0.57 -14.98
C VAL A 93 16.53 1.24 -15.74
N LYS A 94 15.78 0.46 -16.54
CA LYS A 94 14.68 0.96 -17.36
C LYS A 94 13.54 1.62 -16.57
N ASP A 95 13.32 1.21 -15.32
CA ASP A 95 12.25 1.73 -14.48
C ASP A 95 12.53 3.18 -14.02
N ASN A 96 13.79 3.62 -14.08
CA ASN A 96 14.19 5.00 -13.80
C ASN A 96 13.84 5.97 -14.94
N LYS A 97 13.71 5.48 -16.17
CA LYS A 97 13.44 6.31 -17.36
C LYS A 97 11.97 6.23 -17.78
N ARG A 98 11.36 5.05 -17.67
CA ARG A 98 9.97 4.82 -18.10
C ARG A 98 8.98 5.52 -17.16
N LYS A 99 8.22 6.48 -17.72
CA LYS A 99 7.18 7.22 -17.02
C LYS A 99 5.81 6.61 -17.24
N VAL A 100 4.93 6.76 -16.25
CA VAL A 100 3.52 6.36 -16.30
C VAL A 100 2.64 7.47 -15.72
N ASN A 101 1.39 7.54 -16.16
CA ASN A 101 0.35 8.34 -15.52
C ASN A 101 -0.50 7.40 -14.65
N PRO A 102 -0.43 7.48 -13.30
CA PRO A 102 -1.18 6.59 -12.42
C PRO A 102 -2.69 6.67 -12.59
N ALA A 103 -3.22 7.81 -13.05
CA ALA A 103 -4.64 7.99 -13.33
C ALA A 103 -5.07 7.44 -14.70
N LYS A 104 -4.11 7.03 -15.55
CA LYS A 104 -4.33 6.54 -16.92
C LYS A 104 -3.33 5.43 -17.26
N LEU A 105 -3.24 4.40 -16.40
CA LEU A 105 -2.35 3.26 -16.64
C LEU A 105 -2.85 2.43 -17.84
N THR A 106 -1.93 1.85 -18.61
CA THR A 106 -2.28 0.81 -19.59
C THR A 106 -2.52 -0.53 -18.89
N ALA A 107 -3.12 -1.51 -19.58
CA ALA A 107 -3.31 -2.85 -19.03
C ALA A 107 -1.98 -3.54 -18.64
N SER A 108 -0.92 -3.35 -19.43
CA SER A 108 0.41 -3.90 -19.12
C SER A 108 1.05 -3.23 -17.91
N GLN A 109 0.94 -1.91 -17.79
CA GLN A 109 1.44 -1.16 -16.63
C GLN A 109 0.69 -1.54 -15.35
N ARG A 110 -0.64 -1.67 -15.43
CA ARG A 110 -1.48 -2.15 -14.33
C ARG A 110 -1.04 -3.52 -13.84
N LYS A 111 -0.97 -4.50 -14.75
CA LYS A 111 -0.50 -5.86 -14.43
C LYS A 111 0.91 -5.88 -13.85
N GLU A 112 1.82 -5.02 -14.34
CA GLU A 112 3.17 -4.89 -13.79
C GLU A 112 3.15 -4.41 -12.33
N LEU A 113 2.40 -3.34 -12.03
CA LEU A 113 2.30 -2.79 -10.68
C LEU A 113 1.55 -3.74 -9.74
N ALA A 114 0.51 -4.42 -10.21
CA ALA A 114 -0.21 -5.45 -9.46
C ALA A 114 0.71 -6.62 -9.10
N LYS A 115 1.46 -7.15 -10.06
CA LYS A 115 2.45 -8.22 -9.78
C LYS A 115 3.56 -7.75 -8.84
N TYR A 116 3.98 -6.49 -8.94
CA TYR A 116 4.94 -5.91 -8.02
C TYR A 116 4.40 -5.85 -6.57
N ALA A 117 3.18 -5.33 -6.39
CA ALA A 117 2.50 -5.30 -5.09
C ALA A 117 2.33 -6.72 -4.52
N LEU A 118 1.86 -7.65 -5.35
CA LEU A 118 1.66 -9.06 -4.98
C LEU A 118 2.96 -9.72 -4.51
N LYS A 119 4.09 -9.45 -5.18
CA LYS A 119 5.41 -9.94 -4.74
C LYS A 119 5.75 -9.44 -3.33
N LEU A 120 5.48 -8.17 -3.05
CA LEU A 120 5.76 -7.56 -1.75
C LEU A 120 4.86 -8.08 -0.64
N ILE A 121 3.61 -8.47 -0.95
CA ILE A 121 2.68 -9.12 -0.02
C ILE A 121 3.08 -10.58 0.22
N ASN A 122 3.37 -11.32 -0.85
CA ASN A 122 3.68 -12.76 -0.77
C ASN A 122 5.02 -13.06 -0.08
N GLY A 123 5.99 -12.14 -0.10
CA GLY A 123 7.27 -12.31 0.60
C GLY A 123 7.10 -12.49 2.13
N PRO A 124 6.44 -11.55 2.83
CA PRO A 124 6.05 -11.69 4.23
C PRO A 124 5.08 -12.85 4.50
N ARG A 125 4.11 -13.12 3.61
CA ARG A 125 3.24 -14.31 3.73
C ARG A 125 4.05 -15.60 3.81
N LYS A 126 5.06 -15.75 2.95
CA LYS A 126 5.99 -16.90 2.98
C LYS A 126 6.75 -16.98 4.32
N GLN A 127 7.22 -15.86 4.86
CA GLN A 127 7.90 -15.83 6.17
C GLN A 127 6.98 -16.27 7.32
N LEU A 128 5.67 -16.07 7.19
CA LEU A 128 4.65 -16.54 8.14
C LEU A 128 4.08 -17.93 7.80
N LYS A 129 4.64 -18.63 6.80
CA LYS A 129 4.17 -19.94 6.30
C LYS A 129 2.70 -19.90 5.82
N LEU A 130 2.28 -18.80 5.21
CA LEU A 130 0.94 -18.61 4.64
C LEU A 130 0.92 -18.88 3.14
N LYS A 131 -0.22 -19.35 2.62
CA LYS A 131 -0.40 -19.57 1.17
C LYS A 131 -0.20 -18.26 0.41
N PRO A 132 0.50 -18.23 -0.74
CA PRO A 132 0.63 -17.01 -1.52
C PRO A 132 -0.72 -16.59 -2.11
N TRP A 133 -0.99 -15.28 -2.14
CA TRP A 133 -2.07 -14.71 -2.94
C TRP A 133 -1.77 -14.84 -4.43
N VAL A 134 -2.83 -14.81 -5.24
CA VAL A 134 -2.77 -15.08 -6.67
C VAL A 134 -3.31 -13.89 -7.43
N TYR A 135 -2.57 -13.43 -8.46
CA TYR A 135 -3.07 -12.38 -9.35
C TYR A 135 -4.26 -12.90 -10.16
N SER A 136 -5.29 -12.08 -10.30
CA SER A 136 -6.54 -12.43 -10.97
C SER A 136 -6.96 -11.30 -11.91
N LYS A 137 -7.47 -11.66 -13.10
CA LYS A 137 -7.99 -10.66 -14.05
C LYS A 137 -9.32 -10.08 -13.56
N GLY A 138 -10.16 -10.91 -12.94
CA GLY A 138 -11.41 -10.48 -12.31
C GLY A 138 -11.20 -9.47 -11.19
N THR A 139 -10.29 -9.77 -10.26
CA THR A 139 -9.97 -8.84 -9.16
C THR A 139 -9.30 -7.57 -9.68
N GLU A 140 -8.47 -7.65 -10.72
CA GLU A 140 -7.91 -6.46 -11.37
C GLU A 140 -9.02 -5.56 -11.95
N LYS A 141 -10.03 -6.16 -12.59
CA LYS A 141 -11.20 -5.42 -13.07
C LYS A 141 -11.97 -4.78 -11.92
N LEU A 142 -12.21 -5.52 -10.84
CA LEU A 142 -12.85 -4.99 -9.63
C LEU A 142 -12.06 -3.80 -9.06
N ALA A 143 -10.73 -3.88 -9.00
CA ALA A 143 -9.90 -2.77 -8.55
C ALA A 143 -10.06 -1.52 -9.42
N ILE A 144 -10.13 -1.69 -10.74
CA ILE A 144 -10.36 -0.57 -11.68
C ILE A 144 -11.74 0.05 -11.43
N ASP A 145 -12.79 -0.78 -11.26
CA ASP A 145 -14.14 -0.30 -10.98
C ASP A 145 -14.22 0.45 -9.64
N ILE A 146 -13.57 -0.05 -8.58
CA ILE A 146 -13.48 0.64 -7.29
C ILE A 146 -12.78 1.99 -7.43
N ALA A 147 -11.60 2.03 -8.07
CA ALA A 147 -10.89 3.30 -8.31
C ALA A 147 -11.76 4.30 -9.11
N SER A 148 -12.53 3.81 -10.08
CA SER A 148 -13.47 4.65 -10.84
C SER A 148 -14.55 5.26 -9.95
N GLU A 149 -15.13 4.48 -9.02
CA GLU A 149 -16.11 5.01 -8.06
C GLU A 149 -15.49 6.06 -7.13
N TYR A 150 -14.25 5.89 -6.68
CA TYR A 150 -13.55 6.95 -5.93
C TYR A 150 -13.40 8.23 -6.75
N GLN A 151 -12.93 8.13 -8.00
CA GLN A 151 -12.69 9.31 -8.85
C GLN A 151 -13.97 10.05 -9.22
N LYS A 152 -15.03 9.32 -9.61
CA LYS A 152 -16.31 9.91 -10.02
C LYS A 152 -17.01 10.67 -8.89
N ASN A 153 -16.79 10.23 -7.65
CA ASN A 153 -17.43 10.82 -6.47
C ASN A 153 -16.50 11.75 -5.68
N GLY A 154 -15.36 12.14 -6.25
CA GLY A 154 -14.42 13.04 -5.59
C GLY A 154 -13.84 12.50 -4.27
N ARG A 155 -13.82 11.18 -4.09
CA ARG A 155 -13.35 10.52 -2.87
C ARG A 155 -11.87 10.18 -2.97
N SER A 156 -11.20 10.07 -1.83
CA SER A 156 -9.79 9.66 -1.76
C SER A 156 -9.38 9.15 -0.38
N ILE A 157 -8.15 8.64 -0.26
CA ILE A 157 -7.53 8.30 1.02
C ILE A 157 -7.53 9.47 2.03
N ARG A 158 -7.69 10.73 1.59
CA ARG A 158 -7.78 11.89 2.50
C ARG A 158 -9.08 12.00 3.27
N ASP A 159 -10.12 11.29 2.84
CA ASP A 159 -11.41 11.33 3.54
C ASP A 159 -11.36 10.61 4.90
N GLY A 160 -10.21 10.01 5.25
CA GLY A 160 -9.98 9.30 6.51
C GLY A 160 -10.74 7.98 6.61
N GLN A 161 -11.54 7.62 5.61
CA GLN A 161 -12.33 6.40 5.56
C GLN A 161 -12.36 5.82 4.15
N HIS A 162 -12.62 4.52 4.05
CA HIS A 162 -12.92 3.90 2.77
C HIS A 162 -14.25 4.42 2.21
N TYR A 163 -14.35 4.54 0.89
CA TYR A 163 -15.61 4.86 0.21
C TYR A 163 -16.48 3.61 0.04
N VAL A 164 -17.03 3.13 1.16
CA VAL A 164 -17.82 1.89 1.24
C VAL A 164 -18.97 1.82 0.21
N PRO A 165 -19.78 2.87 -0.02
CA PRO A 165 -20.82 2.83 -1.05
C PRO A 165 -20.28 2.52 -2.46
N GLY A 166 -19.15 3.12 -2.84
CA GLY A 166 -18.49 2.85 -4.12
C GLY A 166 -17.92 1.43 -4.21
N ILE A 167 -17.35 0.93 -3.11
CA ILE A 167 -16.83 -0.45 -3.03
C ILE A 167 -17.97 -1.45 -3.23
N ILE A 168 -19.09 -1.31 -2.50
CA ILE A 168 -20.26 -2.19 -2.62
C ILE A 168 -20.81 -2.18 -4.04
N LYS A 169 -20.96 -0.99 -4.63
CA LYS A 169 -21.45 -0.84 -6.01
C LYS A 169 -20.53 -1.53 -7.02
N ALA A 170 -19.22 -1.38 -6.88
CA ALA A 170 -18.25 -2.06 -7.73
C ALA A 170 -18.25 -3.58 -7.51
N CYS A 171 -18.39 -4.07 -6.27
CA CYS A 171 -18.54 -5.49 -5.96
C CYS A 171 -19.77 -6.07 -6.67
N LYS A 172 -20.96 -5.46 -6.51
CA LYS A 172 -22.20 -5.91 -7.15
C LYS A 172 -22.08 -5.94 -8.67
N LYS A 173 -21.51 -4.89 -9.28
CA LYS A 173 -21.22 -4.82 -10.73
C LYS A 173 -20.33 -5.96 -11.22
N ASN A 174 -19.48 -6.50 -10.36
CA ASN A 174 -18.57 -7.61 -10.69
C ASN A 174 -19.09 -8.97 -10.19
N GLY A 175 -20.33 -9.08 -9.74
CA GLY A 175 -20.94 -10.35 -9.30
C GLY A 175 -20.58 -10.77 -7.88
N LEU A 176 -20.17 -9.83 -7.02
CA LEU A 176 -19.97 -10.06 -5.58
C LEU A 176 -21.08 -9.38 -4.78
N ASN A 177 -21.79 -10.15 -3.97
CA ASN A 177 -22.79 -9.67 -3.03
C ASN A 177 -22.15 -9.43 -1.66
N LEU A 178 -21.53 -8.26 -1.51
CA LEU A 178 -20.90 -7.79 -0.28
C LEU A 178 -21.56 -6.47 0.15
N ASP A 179 -21.77 -6.30 1.45
CA ASP A 179 -22.49 -5.17 2.06
C ASP A 179 -21.58 -4.21 2.86
N ASP A 180 -20.27 -4.43 2.85
CA ASP A 180 -19.25 -3.58 3.46
C ASP A 180 -17.90 -3.72 2.73
N ASN A 181 -16.87 -3.00 3.19
CA ASN A 181 -15.50 -3.16 2.72
C ASN A 181 -14.84 -4.43 3.29
N TYR A 182 -14.97 -5.53 2.56
CA TYR A 182 -14.25 -6.79 2.80
C TYR A 182 -13.12 -7.06 1.82
N VAL A 183 -12.86 -6.15 0.86
CA VAL A 183 -11.98 -6.42 -0.27
C VAL A 183 -10.85 -5.41 -0.45
N GLU A 184 -10.95 -4.21 0.13
CA GLU A 184 -10.00 -3.13 -0.09
C GLU A 184 -9.16 -2.84 1.15
N ASP A 185 -7.85 -2.93 0.97
CA ASP A 185 -6.87 -2.17 1.71
C ASP A 185 -6.42 -0.95 0.88
N MET A 186 -6.17 0.18 1.53
CA MET A 186 -5.83 1.43 0.83
C MET A 186 -4.62 2.11 1.45
N ALA A 187 -3.74 2.61 0.59
CA ALA A 187 -2.71 3.57 0.96
C ALA A 187 -2.70 4.72 -0.05
N GLY A 188 -1.85 5.73 0.12
CA GLY A 188 -1.77 6.76 -0.90
C GLY A 188 -0.65 7.75 -0.70
N PHE A 189 -0.56 8.68 -1.64
CA PHE A 189 0.43 9.75 -1.61
C PHE A 189 -0.13 11.02 -2.26
N ASN A 190 0.38 12.16 -1.83
CA ASN A 190 0.05 13.46 -2.43
C ASN A 190 1.16 13.89 -3.39
N SER A 191 0.80 14.39 -4.56
CA SER A 191 1.76 14.95 -5.51
C SER A 191 1.10 15.92 -6.49
N LYS A 192 1.82 17.00 -6.83
CA LYS A 192 1.46 17.90 -7.92
C LYS A 192 1.73 17.30 -9.31
N TYR A 193 2.56 16.27 -9.40
CA TYR A 193 2.93 15.67 -10.69
C TYR A 193 1.85 14.73 -11.21
N LYS A 194 1.66 14.71 -12.53
CA LYS A 194 0.74 13.81 -13.24
C LYS A 194 1.41 12.51 -13.71
N THR A 195 2.73 12.52 -13.83
CA THR A 195 3.52 11.38 -14.32
C THR A 195 4.65 11.05 -13.37
N PHE A 196 4.98 9.77 -13.27
CA PHE A 196 6.01 9.25 -12.37
C PHE A 196 6.82 8.17 -13.08
N THR A 197 8.10 8.04 -12.73
CA THR A 197 8.87 6.89 -13.15
C THR A 197 8.31 5.62 -12.49
N ILE A 198 8.49 4.47 -13.13
CA ILE A 198 8.10 3.19 -12.54
C ILE A 198 8.84 2.95 -11.23
N THR A 199 10.11 3.35 -11.11
CA THR A 199 10.84 3.32 -9.84
C THR A 199 10.12 4.10 -8.75
N LYS A 200 9.61 5.30 -9.05
CA LYS A 200 8.86 6.09 -8.07
C LYS A 200 7.54 5.42 -7.71
N MET A 201 6.82 4.84 -8.67
CA MET A 201 5.60 4.08 -8.39
C MET A 201 5.85 2.86 -7.52
N LYS A 202 6.89 2.08 -7.82
CA LYS A 202 7.32 0.93 -7.00
C LYS A 202 7.67 1.36 -5.58
N LYS A 203 8.36 2.49 -5.39
CA LYS A 203 8.67 3.02 -4.06
C LYS A 203 7.42 3.45 -3.29
N ASN A 204 6.44 4.07 -3.95
CA ASN A 204 5.17 4.43 -3.32
C ASN A 204 4.38 3.19 -2.91
N ILE A 205 4.28 2.18 -3.79
CA ILE A 205 3.65 0.89 -3.48
C ILE A 205 4.37 0.18 -2.34
N TYR A 206 5.70 0.13 -2.38
CA TYR A 206 6.53 -0.46 -1.33
C TYR A 206 6.25 0.19 0.02
N PHE A 207 6.22 1.53 0.05
CA PHE A 207 5.91 2.28 1.25
C PHE A 207 4.52 1.90 1.76
N GLY A 208 3.47 2.03 0.93
CA GLY A 208 2.10 1.70 1.32
C GLY A 208 1.95 0.29 1.89
N ILE A 209 2.53 -0.72 1.23
CA ILE A 209 2.47 -2.10 1.72
C ILE A 209 3.19 -2.26 3.07
N LYS A 210 4.38 -1.69 3.23
CA LYS A 210 5.06 -1.82 4.54
C LYS A 210 4.36 -1.03 5.64
N GLN A 211 3.68 0.08 5.32
CA GLN A 211 2.85 0.80 6.29
C GLN A 211 1.77 -0.13 6.84
N MET A 212 1.02 -0.74 5.93
CA MET A 212 -0.06 -1.68 6.26
C MET A 212 0.45 -2.86 7.07
N ILE A 213 1.54 -3.50 6.63
CA ILE A 213 2.15 -4.64 7.34
C ILE A 213 2.58 -4.25 8.76
N PHE A 214 3.23 -3.11 8.95
CA PHE A 214 3.76 -2.74 10.26
C PHE A 214 2.82 -1.86 11.09
N GLY A 215 1.56 -1.71 10.66
CA GLY A 215 0.55 -0.91 11.36
C GLY A 215 0.91 0.57 11.49
N TYR A 216 1.68 1.09 10.52
CA TYR A 216 2.22 2.45 10.56
C TYR A 216 1.31 3.46 9.85
N ALA A 217 0.77 4.36 10.65
CA ALA A 217 -0.21 5.39 10.38
C ALA A 217 0.39 6.74 9.93
N GLY A 218 1.71 6.90 9.91
CA GLY A 218 2.30 8.20 9.59
C GLY A 218 2.24 8.55 8.09
N SER A 219 2.07 9.84 7.77
CA SER A 219 1.94 10.35 6.39
C SER A 219 3.16 10.15 5.49
N GLY A 220 4.32 9.84 6.08
CA GLY A 220 5.57 9.65 5.37
C GLY A 220 6.62 8.96 6.23
N GLU A 221 7.81 8.78 5.69
CA GLU A 221 8.88 7.98 6.30
C GLU A 221 9.52 8.62 7.55
N SER A 222 9.41 9.94 7.73
CA SER A 222 10.05 10.67 8.84
C SER A 222 9.47 10.29 10.20
N GLY A 223 8.16 10.02 10.27
CA GLY A 223 7.47 9.67 11.50
C GLY A 223 7.70 8.23 11.99
N ARG A 224 8.50 7.41 11.29
CA ARG A 224 8.69 5.99 11.61
C ARG A 224 9.30 5.73 13.00
N HIS A 225 9.95 6.71 13.60
CA HIS A 225 10.51 6.57 14.95
C HIS A 225 9.50 6.93 16.04
N LYS A 226 8.34 7.49 15.67
CA LYS A 226 7.30 7.91 16.61
C LYS A 226 6.37 6.73 16.91
N LYS A 227 6.43 6.21 18.13
CA LYS A 227 5.59 5.09 18.60
C LYS A 227 4.09 5.34 18.40
N SER A 228 3.62 6.59 18.56
CA SER A 228 2.21 6.98 18.38
C SER A 228 1.68 6.75 16.96
N ASN A 229 2.55 6.60 15.96
CA ASN A 229 2.16 6.25 14.60
C ASN A 229 1.95 4.75 14.38
N TYR A 230 2.09 3.89 15.38
CA TYR A 230 1.93 2.43 15.23
C TYR A 230 0.62 2.01 15.89
N ARG A 231 -0.44 1.90 15.10
CA ARG A 231 -1.81 1.70 15.59
C ARG A 231 -2.78 0.98 14.63
N GLU A 232 -2.35 0.64 13.41
CA GLU A 232 -3.28 0.18 12.34
C GLU A 232 -2.95 -1.20 11.78
N TRP A 233 -2.98 -2.23 12.62
CA TRP A 233 -2.71 -3.61 12.18
C TRP A 233 -3.92 -4.30 11.55
N GLN A 234 -5.03 -3.61 11.35
CA GLN A 234 -6.21 -4.12 10.63
C GLN A 234 -5.82 -4.53 9.20
N HIS A 235 -5.13 -3.63 8.48
CA HIS A 235 -4.61 -3.94 7.13
C HIS A 235 -3.64 -5.12 7.13
N ALA A 236 -2.77 -5.24 8.14
CA ALA A 236 -1.89 -6.40 8.25
C ALA A 236 -2.69 -7.70 8.46
N GLY A 237 -3.73 -7.67 9.28
CA GLY A 237 -4.64 -8.81 9.46
C GLY A 237 -5.33 -9.20 8.15
N ASP A 238 -5.74 -8.23 7.34
CA ASP A 238 -6.37 -8.45 6.03
C ASP A 238 -5.34 -9.04 5.03
N LEU A 239 -4.16 -8.43 4.89
CA LEU A 239 -3.07 -8.91 4.02
C LEU A 239 -2.56 -10.31 4.36
N PHE A 240 -2.67 -10.71 5.62
CA PHE A 240 -2.21 -12.00 6.12
C PHE A 240 -3.34 -12.98 6.44
N ASN A 241 -4.60 -12.62 6.23
CA ASN A 241 -5.77 -13.40 6.68
C ASN A 241 -5.54 -13.90 8.12
N THR A 242 -5.31 -12.98 9.05
CA THR A 242 -5.00 -13.28 10.47
C THR A 242 -5.98 -12.56 11.39
N GLN A 243 -7.27 -12.79 11.15
CA GLN A 243 -8.39 -12.05 11.76
C GLN A 243 -9.08 -12.89 12.85
N GLY A 244 -8.67 -14.15 13.02
CA GLY A 244 -9.25 -15.11 13.96
C GLY A 244 -10.47 -15.84 13.40
N SER A 245 -10.52 -16.02 12.07
CA SER A 245 -11.57 -16.73 11.37
C SER A 245 -11.15 -18.17 11.02
N LYS A 246 -12.11 -19.01 10.63
CA LYS A 246 -11.83 -20.35 10.06
C LYS A 246 -11.12 -20.31 8.70
N HIS A 247 -11.01 -19.14 8.08
CA HIS A 247 -10.36 -18.91 6.79
C HIS A 247 -8.98 -18.27 6.94
N ASP A 248 -8.47 -18.16 8.18
CA ASP A 248 -7.17 -17.57 8.43
C ASP A 248 -6.05 -18.33 7.70
N GLY A 249 -5.21 -17.58 6.98
CA GLY A 249 -4.10 -18.11 6.19
C GLY A 249 -4.44 -18.65 4.80
N ASP A 250 -5.72 -18.64 4.40
CA ASP A 250 -6.12 -18.90 3.01
C ASP A 250 -5.48 -17.90 2.04
N HIS A 251 -5.51 -18.20 0.75
CA HIS A 251 -5.12 -17.24 -0.27
C HIS A 251 -6.32 -16.41 -0.74
N ASN A 252 -6.02 -15.21 -1.26
CA ASN A 252 -6.99 -14.34 -1.91
C ASN A 252 -6.58 -14.14 -3.37
N TYR A 253 -7.56 -13.79 -4.19
CA TYR A 253 -7.36 -13.32 -5.57
C TYR A 253 -7.10 -11.82 -5.54
N PHE A 254 -6.03 -11.35 -6.19
CA PHE A 254 -5.49 -10.01 -6.03
C PHE A 254 -5.54 -9.18 -7.31
N GLY A 255 -5.86 -7.89 -7.15
CA GLY A 255 -5.81 -6.85 -8.17
C GLY A 255 -5.37 -5.53 -7.56
N PHE A 256 -4.88 -4.60 -8.40
CA PHE A 256 -4.37 -3.31 -7.93
C PHE A 256 -4.76 -2.18 -8.87
N SER A 257 -5.21 -1.07 -8.31
CA SER A 257 -5.52 0.14 -9.08
C SER A 257 -5.15 1.40 -8.33
N ILE A 258 -5.23 2.53 -9.02
CA ILE A 258 -4.94 3.84 -8.45
C ILE A 258 -6.03 4.81 -8.90
N SER A 259 -6.67 5.49 -7.95
CA SER A 259 -7.53 6.64 -8.20
C SER A 259 -6.75 7.95 -8.00
N LYS A 260 -7.14 8.99 -8.72
CA LYS A 260 -6.63 10.35 -8.52
C LYS A 260 -7.78 11.32 -8.30
N THR A 261 -7.70 12.04 -7.17
CA THR A 261 -8.63 13.12 -6.79
C THR A 261 -7.82 14.35 -6.43
N GLY A 262 -7.91 15.42 -7.22
CA GLY A 262 -7.02 16.58 -7.08
C GLY A 262 -5.54 16.20 -7.18
N ARG A 263 -4.78 16.41 -6.10
CA ARG A 263 -3.35 16.04 -5.96
C ARG A 263 -3.14 14.69 -5.25
N VAL A 264 -4.20 14.02 -4.85
CA VAL A 264 -4.16 12.77 -4.08
C VAL A 264 -4.20 11.58 -5.02
N TYR A 265 -3.28 10.64 -4.81
CA TYR A 265 -3.29 9.33 -5.45
C TYR A 265 -3.60 8.28 -4.39
N SER A 266 -4.77 7.65 -4.48
CA SER A 266 -5.15 6.54 -3.61
C SER A 266 -4.81 5.24 -4.33
N MET A 267 -4.04 4.37 -3.68
CA MET A 267 -3.64 3.05 -4.16
C MET A 267 -4.56 2.01 -3.53
N HIS A 268 -5.29 1.28 -4.37
CA HIS A 268 -6.29 0.31 -3.95
C HIS A 268 -5.70 -1.10 -4.11
N PHE A 269 -5.50 -1.78 -2.98
CA PHE A 269 -5.01 -3.15 -2.91
C PHE A 269 -6.22 -4.05 -2.71
N ILE A 270 -6.72 -4.62 -3.80
CA ILE A 270 -7.96 -5.38 -3.77
C ILE A 270 -7.64 -6.85 -3.64
N SER A 271 -8.24 -7.49 -2.65
CA SER A 271 -8.17 -8.93 -2.45
C SER A 271 -9.57 -9.51 -2.27
N VAL A 272 -9.90 -10.53 -3.05
CA VAL A 272 -11.17 -11.26 -2.90
C VAL A 272 -10.84 -12.61 -2.25
N PRO A 273 -11.35 -12.89 -1.04
CA PRO A 273 -11.06 -14.15 -0.36
C PRO A 273 -11.56 -15.36 -1.15
N THR A 274 -10.79 -16.45 -1.15
CA THR A 274 -11.18 -17.69 -1.85
C THR A 274 -12.52 -18.23 -1.36
N TYR A 275 -12.82 -18.10 -0.06
CA TYR A 275 -14.10 -18.56 0.49
C TYR A 275 -15.28 -17.75 -0.05
N ALA A 276 -15.09 -16.45 -0.32
CA ALA A 276 -16.14 -15.61 -0.90
C ALA A 276 -16.42 -16.02 -2.36
N VAL A 277 -15.37 -16.34 -3.12
CA VAL A 277 -15.51 -16.87 -4.50
C VAL A 277 -16.26 -18.20 -4.53
N LYS A 278 -16.05 -19.08 -3.54
CA LYS A 278 -16.64 -20.43 -3.51
C LYS A 278 -18.04 -20.50 -2.91
N ASN A 279 -18.54 -19.41 -2.32
CA ASN A 279 -19.79 -19.41 -1.60
C ASN A 279 -20.88 -18.65 -2.39
N PRO A 280 -21.99 -19.30 -2.78
CA PRO A 280 -23.06 -18.68 -3.57
C PRO A 280 -23.77 -17.52 -2.86
N GLN A 281 -23.68 -17.43 -1.53
CA GLN A 281 -24.17 -16.28 -0.78
C GLN A 281 -23.44 -14.99 -1.17
N TYR A 282 -22.13 -15.08 -1.46
CA TYR A 282 -21.27 -13.94 -1.75
C TYR A 282 -20.93 -13.83 -3.24
N ASN A 283 -20.90 -14.94 -3.99
CA ASN A 283 -20.57 -14.96 -5.40
C ASN A 283 -21.82 -15.22 -6.25
N GLN A 284 -22.26 -14.20 -6.98
CA GLN A 284 -23.39 -14.22 -7.92
C GLN A 284 -22.94 -14.17 -9.38
N GLY A 285 -21.66 -14.38 -9.67
CA GLY A 285 -21.10 -14.33 -11.02
C GLY A 285 -19.69 -13.75 -11.13
N PHE A 286 -19.02 -13.48 -10.01
CA PHE A 286 -17.62 -13.09 -9.98
C PHE A 286 -16.71 -14.21 -10.47
N LYS A 287 -15.84 -13.86 -11.41
CA LYS A 287 -14.84 -14.73 -12.01
C LYS A 287 -13.44 -14.16 -11.74
N PRO A 288 -12.68 -14.66 -10.76
CA PRO A 288 -11.29 -14.24 -10.56
C PRO A 288 -10.41 -14.51 -11.80
#